data_AF-A0A946YHJ1-F1
#
_entry.id   AF-A0A946YHJ1-F1
#
_cell.length_a   1.000
_cell.length_b   1.000
_cell.length_c   1.000
_cell.angle_alpha   90.00
_cell.angle_beta   90.00
_cell.angle_gamma   90.00
#
_symmetry.space_group_name_H-M   'P 1'
#
loop_
_entity.id
_entity.type
_entity.pdbx_description
1 polymer ?
#
loop_
_entity_poly.entity_id
_entity_poly.type
_entity_poly.pdbx_seq_one_letter_code
_entity_poly.pdbx_strand_id
1 'polypeptide(L)' 'GDSGNDIAMLEAADWPVIIRSPSHEVPELHCDKPILVSEHNGPEGWNECILQLVDKFLSEQREN' A
#
# COMPACT_ATOMS: atom_id res chain seq x y z
N GLY A 1 -1.52 5.49 2.59
CA GLY A 1 -2.60 6.24 3.25
C GLY A 1 -3.36 5.29 4.14
N ASP A 2 -4.17 5.79 5.06
CA ASP A 2 -4.96 4.98 5.98
C ASP A 2 -6.42 5.43 6.10
N SER A 3 -6.79 6.53 5.43
CA SER A 3 -8.16 7.04 5.49
C SER A 3 -8.61 7.73 4.20
N GLY A 4 -9.88 8.16 4.17
CA GLY A 4 -10.51 8.70 2.96
C GLY A 4 -9.87 9.98 2.40
N ASN A 5 -9.19 10.77 3.22
CA ASN A 5 -8.47 11.96 2.72
C ASN A 5 -7.28 11.60 1.82
N ASP A 6 -6.79 10.35 1.88
CA ASP A 6 -5.65 9.88 1.11
C ASP A 6 -6.05 9.34 -0.28
N ILE A 7 -7.34 9.20 -0.59
CA ILE A 7 -7.83 8.54 -1.82
C ILE A 7 -7.19 9.14 -3.06
N ALA A 8 -7.23 10.46 -3.22
CA ALA A 8 -6.68 11.14 -4.40
C ALA A 8 -5.16 10.92 -4.56
N MET A 9 -4.43 10.85 -3.43
CA MET A 9 -3.00 10.55 -3.45
C MET A 9 -2.75 9.09 -3.81
N LEU A 10 -3.53 8.17 -3.25
CA LEU A 10 -3.41 6.73 -3.48
C LEU A 10 -3.74 6.37 -4.93
N GLU A 11 -4.80 6.92 -5.51
CA GLU A 11 -5.17 6.68 -6.91
C GLU A 11 -4.11 7.19 -7.90
N ALA A 12 -3.36 8.23 -7.53
CA ALA A 12 -2.27 8.76 -8.34
C ALA A 12 -0.97 7.94 -8.23
N ALA A 13 -0.72 7.27 -7.11
CA ALA A 13 0.52 6.55 -6.82
C ALA A 13 0.69 5.32 -7.73
N ASP A 14 1.91 5.02 -8.18
CA ASP A 14 2.18 3.80 -8.99
C ASP A 14 2.07 2.51 -8.19
N TRP A 15 2.34 2.60 -6.89
CA TRP A 15 2.28 1.51 -5.93
C TRP A 15 1.47 1.97 -4.71
N PRO A 16 0.12 2.01 -4.84
CA PRO A 16 -0.73 2.42 -3.74
C PRO A 16 -0.62 1.43 -2.58
N VAL A 17 -0.31 1.97 -1.39
CA VAL A 17 -0.25 1.22 -0.13
C VAL A 17 -1.27 1.79 0.85
N ILE A 18 -2.20 0.93 1.28
CA ILE A 18 -3.18 1.24 2.32
C ILE A 18 -2.68 0.61 3.62
N ILE A 19 -2.52 1.43 4.64
CA ILE A 19 -2.19 0.96 5.98
C ILE A 19 -3.48 0.80 6.76
N ARG A 20 -3.69 -0.37 7.38
CA ARG A 20 -4.84 -0.59 8.27
C ARG A 20 -4.87 0.48 9.35
N SER A 21 -6.06 0.99 9.60
CA SER A 21 -6.33 1.97 10.64
C SER A 21 -7.29 1.35 11.66
N PRO A 22 -7.07 1.54 12.97
CA PRO A 22 -8.06 1.12 13.96
C PRO A 22 -9.31 2.01 13.95
N SER A 23 -9.24 3.17 13.29
CA SER A 23 -10.27 4.21 13.33
C SER A 23 -10.99 4.42 12.00
N HIS A 24 -10.45 3.87 10.90
CA HIS A 24 -11.00 4.06 9.56
C HIS A 24 -11.09 2.72 8.85
N GLU A 25 -12.15 2.55 8.08
CA GLU A 25 -12.25 1.42 7.15
C GLU A 25 -11.23 1.59 6.02
N VAL A 26 -10.88 0.47 5.38
CA VAL A 26 -10.03 0.46 4.19
C VAL A 26 -10.74 1.27 3.11
N PRO A 27 -10.15 2.37 2.60
CA PRO A 27 -10.78 3.17 1.56
C PRO A 27 -10.90 2.36 0.26
N GLU A 28 -12.04 2.50 -0.40
CA GLU A 28 -12.22 2.01 -1.77
C GLU A 28 -11.50 2.94 -2.74
N LEU A 29 -10.62 2.38 -3.57
CA LEU A 29 -9.85 3.12 -4.57
C LEU A 29 -10.31 2.71 -5.97
N HIS A 30 -10.46 3.68 -6.86
CA HIS A 30 -10.76 3.44 -8.27
C HIS A 30 -9.51 3.68 -9.12
N CYS A 31 -8.63 2.69 -9.18
CA CYS A 31 -7.46 2.71 -10.06
C CYS A 31 -7.16 1.33 -10.63
N ASP A 32 -6.47 1.30 -11.79
CA ASP A 32 -6.07 0.05 -12.47
C ASP A 32 -4.76 -0.55 -11.92
N LYS A 33 -4.28 -0.02 -10.79
CA LYS A 33 -2.98 -0.37 -10.21
C LYS A 33 -3.16 -1.42 -9.11
N PRO A 34 -2.20 -2.34 -8.92
CA PRO A 34 -2.24 -3.28 -7.82
C PRO A 34 -2.11 -2.55 -6.48
N ILE A 35 -3.12 -2.69 -5.62
CA ILE A 35 -3.16 -2.08 -4.30
C ILE A 35 -2.65 -3.06 -3.27
N LEU A 36 -1.68 -2.63 -2.45
CA LEU A 36 -1.26 -3.38 -1.27
C LEU A 36 -2.02 -2.85 -0.05
N VAL A 37 -2.50 -3.75 0.79
CA VAL A 37 -3.15 -3.42 2.05
C VAL A 37 -2.41 -4.14 3.16
N SER A 38 -1.95 -3.41 4.17
CA SER A 38 -1.23 -4.02 5.31
C SER A 38 -2.16 -4.89 6.15
N GLU A 39 -1.59 -5.84 6.89
CA GLU A 39 -2.28 -6.52 7.99
C GLU A 39 -2.20 -5.70 9.28
N HIS A 40 -1.07 -5.00 9.50
CA HIS A 40 -0.80 -4.26 10.73
C HIS A 40 -1.14 -2.78 10.61
N ASN A 41 -1.34 -2.14 11.77
CA ASN A 41 -1.65 -0.71 11.84
C ASN A 41 -0.39 0.15 11.90
N GLY A 42 -0.50 1.40 11.45
CA GLY A 42 0.50 2.44 11.71
C GLY A 42 1.91 2.10 11.22
N PRO A 43 2.98 2.37 12.02
CA PRO A 43 4.35 2.14 11.59
C PRO A 43 4.68 0.69 11.19
N GLU A 44 4.05 -0.29 11.85
CA GLU A 44 4.27 -1.71 11.55
C GLU A 44 3.70 -2.07 10.17
N GLY A 45 2.48 -1.62 9.86
CA GLY A 45 1.89 -1.81 8.54
C GLY A 45 2.67 -1.12 7.43
N TRP A 46 3.23 0.06 7.70
CA TRP A 46 4.15 0.72 6.76
C TRP A 46 5.38 -0.13 6.48
N ASN A 47 6.05 -0.63 7.53
CA ASN A 47 7.22 -1.48 7.37
C ASN A 47 6.89 -2.76 6.57
N GLU A 48 5.75 -3.39 6.86
CA GLU A 48 5.24 -4.55 6.15
C GLU A 48 5.09 -4.28 4.64
N CYS A 49 4.33 -3.26 4.24
CA CYS A 49 4.10 -2.97 2.82
C CYS A 49 5.39 -2.55 2.10
N ILE A 50 6.26 -1.77 2.75
CA ILE A 50 7.53 -1.34 2.12
C ILE A 50 8.44 -2.54 1.89
N LEU A 51 8.54 -3.47 2.84
CA LEU A 51 9.34 -4.68 2.66
C LEU A 51 8.78 -5.57 1.54
N GLN A 52 7.45 -5.70 1.41
CA GLN A 52 6.82 -6.41 0.30
C GLN A 52 7.16 -5.78 -1.06
N LEU A 53 7.13 -4.44 -1.16
CA LEU A 53 7.52 -3.74 -2.39
C LEU A 53 9.00 -3.95 -2.72
N VAL A 54 9.88 -3.81 -1.73
CA VAL A 54 11.33 -4.03 -1.92
C VAL A 54 11.61 -5.46 -2.38
N ASP A 55 11.00 -6.47 -1.76
CA ASP A 55 11.16 -7.87 -2.14
C ASP A 55 10.64 -8.16 -3.55
N LYS A 56 9.48 -7.59 -3.90
CA LYS A 56 8.92 -7.67 -5.26
C LYS A 56 9.89 -7.13 -6.31
N PHE A 57 10.47 -5.94 -6.11
CA PHE A 57 11.40 -5.40 -7.11
C PHE A 57 12.74 -6.12 -7.11
N LEU A 58 13.23 -6.60 -5.97
CA LEU A 58 14.48 -7.35 -5.93
C LEU A 58 14.37 -8.72 -6.59
N SER A 59 13.20 -9.38 -6.52
CA SER A 59 12.95 -10.65 -7.21
C SER A 59 12.86 -10.45 -8.72
N GLU A 60 12.13 -9.45 -9.19
CA GLU A 60 12.02 -9.11 -10.62
C GLU A 60 13.39 -8.77 -11.27
N GLN A 61 14.30 -8.15 -10.52
CA GLN A 61 15.66 -7.84 -11.00
C GLN A 61 16.59 -9.05 -11.10
N ARG A 62 16.26 -10.17 -10.43
CA ARG A 62 17.04 -11.42 -10.50
C ARG A 62 16.62 -12.32 -11.64
N GLU A 63 15.42 -12.12 -12.17
CA GLU A 63 14.83 -12.90 -13.25
C GLU A 63 15.08 -12.29 -14.64
N ASN A 64 15.60 -11.05 -14.69
CA ASN A 64 16.07 -10.36 -15.90
C ASN A 64 17.60 -10.45 -16.07
#